data_AF-A0A6G8FGW6-F1
#
_entry.id   AF-A0A6G8FGW6-F1
#
_cell.length_a   1.000
_cell.length_b   1.000
_cell.length_c   1.000
_cell.angle_alpha   90.00
_cell.angle_beta   90.00
_cell.angle_gamma   90.00
#
_symmetry.space_group_name_H-M   'P 1'
#
loop_
_entity.id
_entity.type
_entity.pdbx_description
1 polymer ?
#
loop_
_entity_poly.entity_id
_entity_poly.type
_entity_poly.pdbx_seq_one_letter_code
_entity_poly.pdbx_strand_id
1 'polypeptide(L)'
;METNETINGVPVTEEQIAAWVAEAEAGYDAEVLKQRGRGRPGRGAEPSQVVALRLTVDEITVLDERAQNAGKTRSDVIREALHLSGT
;
A
#
# COMPACT_ATOMS: atom_id res chain seq x y z
N MET A 1 -29.11 13.65 -31.44
CA MET A 1 -27.66 13.46 -31.67
C MET A 1 -27.26 12.31 -30.78
N GLU A 2 -26.92 11.16 -31.34
CA GLU A 2 -26.37 10.04 -30.57
C GLU A 2 -24.91 10.37 -30.26
N THR A 3 -24.62 10.61 -28.99
CA THR A 3 -23.25 10.69 -28.50
C THR A 3 -22.77 9.26 -28.30
N ASN A 4 -22.01 8.70 -29.23
CA ASN A 4 -21.33 7.43 -29.01
C ASN A 4 -20.35 7.62 -27.85
N GLU A 5 -20.72 7.13 -26.67
CA GLU A 5 -19.86 7.14 -25.50
C GLU A 5 -18.60 6.33 -25.81
N THR A 6 -17.45 6.82 -25.33
CA THR A 6 -16.16 6.16 -25.59
C THR A 6 -15.40 5.95 -24.29
N ILE A 7 -14.68 4.84 -24.21
CA ILE A 7 -13.70 4.57 -23.15
C ILE A 7 -12.33 4.47 -23.81
N ASN A 8 -11.39 5.32 -23.38
CA ASN A 8 -10.05 5.43 -23.98
C ASN A 8 -10.07 5.67 -25.51
N GLY A 9 -11.07 6.41 -26.01
CA GLY A 9 -11.24 6.69 -27.44
C GLY A 9 -11.84 5.55 -28.26
N VAL A 10 -12.24 4.45 -27.64
CA VAL A 10 -12.94 3.32 -28.29
C VAL A 10 -14.44 3.46 -28.03
N PRO A 11 -15.31 3.43 -29.06
CA PRO A 11 -16.75 3.44 -28.89
C PRO A 11 -17.24 2.25 -28.07
N VAL A 12 -18.12 2.52 -27.12
CA VAL A 12 -18.83 1.48 -26.37
C VAL A 12 -19.95 0.94 -27.26
N THR A 13 -20.01 -0.39 -27.44
CA THR A 13 -21.06 -1.04 -28.25
C THR A 13 -22.22 -1.52 -27.38
N GLU A 14 -23.38 -1.73 -27.99
CA GLU A 14 -24.57 -2.24 -27.27
C GLU A 14 -24.30 -3.64 -26.70
N GLU A 15 -23.54 -4.48 -27.41
CA GLU A 15 -23.14 -5.79 -26.91
C GLU A 15 -22.24 -5.69 -25.68
N GLN A 16 -21.38 -4.67 -25.63
CA GLN A 16 -20.53 -4.40 -24.47
C GLN A 16 -21.36 -3.95 -23.27
N ILE A 17 -22.36 -3.10 -23.50
CA ILE A 17 -23.32 -2.67 -22.46
C ILE A 17 -24.09 -3.88 -21.93
N ALA A 18 -24.64 -4.72 -22.81
CA ALA A 18 -25.38 -5.92 -22.41
C ALA A 18 -24.52 -6.90 -21.60
N ALA A 19 -23.24 -7.05 -21.97
CA ALA A 19 -22.30 -7.87 -21.22
C ALA A 19 -22.04 -7.32 -19.81
N TRP A 20 -21.87 -6.01 -19.65
CA TRP A 20 -21.69 -5.37 -18.34
C TRP A 20 -22.95 -5.44 -17.47
N VAL A 21 -24.13 -5.32 -18.07
CA VAL A 21 -25.41 -5.49 -17.35
C VAL A 21 -25.49 -6.92 -16.79
N ALA A 22 -25.23 -7.93 -17.62
CA ALA A 22 -25.25 -9.32 -17.19
C ALA A 22 -24.21 -9.60 -16.08
N GLU A 23 -23.01 -9.02 -16.19
CA GLU A 23 -21.96 -9.11 -15.16
C GLU A 23 -22.42 -8.49 -13.83
N ALA A 24 -23.01 -7.30 -13.88
CA ALA A 24 -23.51 -6.61 -12.69
C ALA A 24 -24.67 -7.36 -12.02
N GLU A 25 -25.59 -7.92 -12.82
CA GLU A 25 -26.72 -8.73 -12.32
C GLU A 25 -26.29 -10.07 -11.74
N ALA A 26 -25.25 -10.69 -12.29
CA ALA A 26 -24.65 -11.91 -11.72
C ALA A 26 -24.03 -11.68 -10.34
N GLY A 27 -23.66 -10.42 -10.05
CA GLY A 27 -23.07 -10.01 -8.78
C GLY A 27 -21.59 -10.36 -8.64
N TYR A 28 -20.89 -9.58 -7.81
CA TYR A 28 -19.46 -9.79 -7.54
C TYR A 28 -19.23 -10.51 -6.22
N ASP A 29 -18.28 -11.45 -6.20
CA ASP A 29 -17.76 -12.02 -4.96
C ASP A 29 -16.89 -10.97 -4.25
N ALA A 30 -17.48 -10.33 -3.25
CA ALA A 30 -16.81 -9.31 -2.44
C ALA A 30 -15.58 -9.85 -1.70
N GLU A 31 -15.53 -11.14 -1.37
CA GLU A 31 -14.37 -11.72 -0.68
C GLU A 31 -13.20 -11.92 -1.65
N VAL A 32 -13.46 -12.30 -2.90
CA VAL A 32 -12.44 -12.33 -3.97
C VAL A 32 -11.93 -10.92 -4.29
N LEU A 33 -12.82 -9.93 -4.37
CA LEU A 33 -12.43 -8.53 -4.61
C LEU A 33 -11.61 -7.93 -3.46
N LYS A 34 -11.85 -8.38 -2.22
CA LYS A 34 -11.07 -7.97 -1.04
C LYS A 34 -9.74 -8.69 -0.92
N GLN A 35 -9.53 -9.82 -1.60
CA GLN A 35 -8.20 -10.45 -1.64
C GLN A 35 -7.23 -9.42 -2.20
N ARG A 36 -6.34 -8.94 -1.32
CA ARG A 36 -5.46 -7.81 -1.58
C ARG A 36 -4.52 -8.10 -2.75
N GLY A 37 -4.98 -7.78 -3.95
CA GLY A 37 -4.19 -7.66 -5.16
C GLY A 37 -3.74 -6.22 -5.35
N ARG A 38 -2.41 -6.02 -5.25
CA ARG A 38 -1.62 -4.84 -5.62
C ARG A 38 -1.67 -3.62 -4.67
N GLY A 39 -0.67 -3.59 -3.79
CA GLY A 39 -0.15 -2.43 -3.06
C GLY A 39 1.31 -2.71 -2.69
N ARG A 40 1.99 -1.81 -1.98
CA ARG A 40 3.33 -2.12 -1.43
C ARG A 40 3.18 -3.34 -0.51
N PRO A 41 4.00 -4.40 -0.67
CA PRO A 41 3.98 -5.54 0.23
C PRO A 41 3.99 -5.08 1.69
N GLY A 42 3.05 -5.58 2.48
CA GLY A 42 3.08 -5.39 3.93
C GLY A 42 4.40 -5.92 4.48
N ARG A 43 4.95 -5.28 5.51
CA ARG A 43 6.22 -5.72 6.12
C ARG A 43 6.05 -6.96 7.04
N GLY A 44 4.84 -7.47 7.20
CA GLY A 44 4.51 -8.62 8.03
C GLY A 44 3.13 -9.18 7.69
N ALA A 45 2.76 -10.26 8.38
CA ALA A 45 1.44 -10.90 8.23
C ALA A 45 0.29 -9.94 8.59
N GLU A 46 0.53 -9.07 9.57
CA GLU A 46 -0.41 -8.07 10.06
C GLU A 46 0.05 -6.64 9.76
N PRO A 47 -0.85 -5.64 9.78
CA PRO A 47 -0.49 -4.23 9.65
C PRO A 47 0.55 -3.79 10.69
N SER A 48 1.55 -3.01 10.26
CA SER A 48 2.53 -2.42 11.19
C SER A 48 1.85 -1.45 12.16
N GLN A 49 2.17 -1.55 13.45
CA GLN A 49 1.69 -0.61 14.47
C GLN A 49 2.66 0.57 14.64
N VAL A 50 2.11 1.73 14.97
CA VAL A 50 2.89 2.93 15.32
C VAL A 50 3.05 2.98 16.84
N VAL A 51 4.30 2.94 17.31
CA VAL A 51 4.64 3.05 18.73
C VAL A 51 5.25 4.44 18.98
N ALA A 52 4.65 5.23 19.86
CA ALA A 52 5.18 6.54 20.24
C ALA A 52 6.32 6.37 21.27
N LEU A 53 7.49 6.94 20.97
CA LEU A 53 8.66 6.92 21.84
C LEU A 53 9.06 8.37 22.16
N ARG A 54 9.29 8.68 23.44
CA ARG A 54 9.88 9.95 23.86
C ARG A 54 11.40 9.80 23.85
N LEU A 55 12.06 10.68 23.11
CA LEU A 55 13.51 10.80 23.06
C LEU A 55 13.89 12.23 23.45
N THR A 56 14.98 12.36 24.18
CA THR A 56 15.67 13.62 24.41
C THR A 56 16.28 14.16 23.12
N VAL A 57 16.64 15.45 23.10
CA VAL A 57 17.30 16.06 21.94
C VAL A 57 18.64 15.38 21.64
N ASP A 58 19.39 15.01 22.68
CA ASP A 58 20.68 14.33 22.53
C ASP A 58 20.52 12.93 21.92
N GLU A 59 19.51 12.17 22.35
CA GLU A 59 19.21 10.85 21.76
C GLU A 59 18.77 10.94 20.29
N ILE A 60 18.01 11.98 19.92
CA ILE A 60 17.65 12.23 18.52
C ILE A 60 18.90 12.56 17.69
N THR A 61 19.81 13.37 18.23
CA THR A 61 21.08 13.72 17.58
C THR A 61 21.93 12.49 17.33
N VAL A 62 22.07 11.61 18.34
CA VAL A 62 22.79 10.34 18.19
C VAL A 62 22.14 9.44 17.13
N LEU A 63 20.81 9.39 17.08
CA LEU A 63 20.09 8.62 16.07
C LEU A 63 20.33 9.17 14.66
N ASP A 64 20.35 10.49 14.50
CA ASP A 64 20.62 11.17 13.23
C ASP A 64 22.02 10.89 12.72
N GLU A 65 23.03 11.04 13.58
CA GLU A 65 24.42 10.77 13.23
C GLU A 65 24.60 9.31 12.80
N ARG A 66 23.98 8.36 13.52
CA ARG A 66 23.99 6.94 13.14
C ARG A 66 23.34 6.70 11.78
N ALA A 67 22.19 7.32 11.53
CA ALA A 67 21.48 7.21 10.25
C ALA A 67 22.32 7.78 9.10
N GLN A 68 22.93 8.95 9.30
CA GLN A 68 23.79 9.59 8.32
C GLN A 68 25.04 8.76 8.02
N ASN A 69 25.75 8.30 9.06
CA ASN A 69 26.96 7.49 8.91
C ASN A 69 26.68 6.15 8.21
N ALA A 70 25.49 5.59 8.40
CA ALA A 70 25.06 4.34 7.74
C ALA A 70 24.44 4.57 6.35
N GLY A 71 24.17 5.81 5.93
CA GLY A 71 23.43 6.12 4.70
C GLY A 71 21.98 5.60 4.71
N LYS A 72 21.35 5.56 5.89
CA LYS A 72 20.02 4.96 6.11
C LYS A 72 19.04 5.97 6.69
N THR A 73 17.75 5.64 6.67
CA THR A 73 16.76 6.45 7.41
C THR A 73 16.82 6.13 8.91
N ARG A 74 16.38 7.07 9.75
CA ARG A 74 16.17 6.82 11.20
C ARG A 74 15.41 5.52 11.47
N SER A 75 14.34 5.30 10.69
CA SER A 75 13.45 4.14 10.86
C SER A 75 14.12 2.81 10.49
N ASP A 76 15.09 2.82 9.56
CA ASP A 76 15.86 1.63 9.20
C ASP A 76 16.85 1.29 10.30
N VAL A 77 17.58 2.29 10.82
CA VAL A 77 18.51 2.12 11.95
C VAL A 77 17.80 1.59 13.19
N ILE A 78 16.63 2.15 13.55
CA ILE A 78 15.82 1.64 14.66
C ILE A 78 15.43 0.18 14.44
N ARG A 79 14.96 -0.16 13.22
CA ARG A 79 14.57 -1.55 12.91
C ARG A 79 15.74 -2.52 12.97
N GLU A 80 16.92 -2.13 12.53
CA GLU A 80 18.13 -2.97 12.63
C GLU A 80 18.53 -3.21 14.10
N ALA A 81 18.45 -2.19 14.95
CA ALA A 81 18.73 -2.34 16.37
C ALA A 81 17.80 -3.37 17.06
N LEU A 82 16.54 -3.50 16.62
CA LEU A 82 15.62 -4.51 17.13
C LEU A 82 16.06 -5.94 16.81
N HIS A 83 16.75 -6.17 15.68
CA HIS A 83 17.25 -7.49 15.31
C HIS A 83 18.60 -7.82 15.96
N LEU A 84 19.39 -6.81 16.31
CA LEU A 84 20.67 -6.97 17.02
C LEU A 84 20.49 -7.27 18.51
N SER A 85 19.36 -6.88 19.09
CA SER A 85 19.07 -7.06 20.53
C SER A 85 18.51 -8.45 20.87
N GLY A 86 18.47 -9.37 19.90
CA GLY A 86 17.89 -10.71 20.03
C GLY A 86 18.91 -11.86 19.99
N THR A 87 20.21 -11.59 20.19
CA THR A 87 21.24 -12.61 20.43
C THR A 87 21.72 -12.52 21.87
#